data_AF-A0A2V7S586-F1
#
_entry.id   AF-A0A2V7S586-F1
#
_cell.length_a   1.000
_cell.length_b   1.000
_cell.length_c   1.000
_cell.angle_alpha   90.00
_cell.angle_beta   90.00
_cell.angle_gamma   90.00
#
_symmetry.space_group_name_H-M   'P 1'
#
loop_
_entity.id
_entity.type
_entity.pdbx_description
1 polymer ?
#
loop_
_entity_poly.entity_id
_entity_poly.type
_entity_poly.pdbx_seq_one_letter_code
_entity_poly.pdbx_strand_id
1 'polypeptide(L)'
;MAYRKPHLEVSEDYYATFASNRSRQPEHHLMRGVLAHAIRAAQNEGREKRALRARCEAIAWIADQDRSGLFSFENICETLAINAKWLRAKVLAGTPLQ
;
A
#
# COMPACT_ATOMS: atom_id res chain seq x y z
N MET A 1 18.48 -28.81 -25.18
CA MET A 1 17.22 -28.50 -24.47
C MET A 1 17.11 -26.98 -24.39
N ALA A 2 16.35 -26.36 -25.29
CA ALA A 2 16.21 -24.91 -25.38
C ALA A 2 15.07 -24.43 -24.49
N TYR A 3 15.35 -23.56 -23.52
CA TYR A 3 14.34 -22.94 -22.66
C TYR A 3 13.61 -21.85 -23.46
N ARG A 4 12.40 -22.16 -23.93
CA ARG A 4 11.52 -21.19 -24.61
C ARG A 4 10.97 -20.21 -23.56
N LYS A 5 11.57 -19.02 -23.45
CA LYS A 5 10.93 -17.89 -22.77
C LYS A 5 9.64 -17.55 -23.56
N PRO A 6 8.46 -17.50 -22.93
CA PRO A 6 7.30 -16.92 -23.59
C PRO A 6 7.60 -15.44 -23.81
N HIS A 7 7.63 -15.00 -25.07
CA HIS A 7 7.57 -13.59 -25.39
C HIS A 7 6.16 -13.12 -25.03
N LEU A 8 5.99 -12.55 -23.83
CA LEU A 8 4.82 -11.72 -23.56
C LEU A 8 4.96 -10.48 -24.45
N GLU A 9 4.38 -10.52 -25.64
CA GLU A 9 4.05 -9.30 -26.39
C GLU A 9 2.82 -8.71 -25.72
N VAL A 10 3.07 -7.89 -24.69
CA VAL A 10 2.01 -7.11 -24.06
C VAL A 10 1.69 -5.96 -25.02
N SER A 11 0.50 -5.99 -25.62
CA SER A 11 0.05 -4.95 -26.56
C SER A 11 0.13 -3.56 -25.91
N GLU A 12 0.54 -2.52 -26.65
CA GLU A 12 0.50 -1.12 -26.19
C GLU A 12 -0.90 -0.73 -25.69
N ASP A 13 -1.95 -1.30 -26.27
CA ASP A 13 -3.33 -1.09 -25.87
C ASP A 13 -3.66 -1.70 -24.50
N TYR A 14 -2.93 -2.75 -24.08
CA TYR A 14 -3.03 -3.30 -22.73
C TYR A 14 -2.59 -2.23 -21.73
N TYR A 15 -1.41 -1.62 -21.92
CA TYR A 15 -0.95 -0.57 -21.01
C TYR A 15 -1.84 0.69 -21.06
N ALA A 16 -2.37 1.06 -22.23
CA ALA A 16 -3.27 2.22 -22.38
C ALA A 16 -4.65 2.01 -21.69
N THR A 17 -5.23 0.82 -21.84
CA THR A 17 -6.45 0.42 -21.13
C THR A 17 -6.20 0.32 -19.61
N PHE A 18 -5.00 -0.12 -19.21
CA PHE A 18 -4.61 -0.17 -17.81
C PHE A 18 -4.43 1.23 -17.19
N ALA A 19 -3.82 2.17 -17.91
CA ALA A 19 -3.60 3.54 -17.45
C ALA A 19 -4.92 4.33 -17.28
N SER A 20 -5.90 4.10 -18.15
CA SER A 20 -7.21 4.80 -18.13
C SER A 20 -8.18 4.28 -17.07
N ASN A 21 -8.02 3.04 -16.59
CA ASN A 21 -8.91 2.41 -15.60
C ASN A 21 -8.24 2.16 -14.23
N ARG A 22 -7.14 2.88 -13.93
CA ARG A 22 -6.30 2.69 -12.72
C ARG A 22 -7.08 2.60 -11.40
N SER A 23 -8.17 3.35 -11.26
CA SER A 23 -9.00 3.34 -10.04
C SER A 23 -9.81 2.04 -9.83
N ARG A 24 -9.99 1.24 -10.88
CA ARG A 24 -10.84 0.03 -10.91
C ARG A 24 -10.04 -1.26 -11.01
N GLN A 25 -8.71 -1.18 -10.91
CA GLN A 25 -7.83 -2.32 -11.01
C GLN A 25 -7.76 -3.11 -9.69
N PRO A 26 -7.76 -4.46 -9.75
CA PRO A 26 -7.70 -5.30 -8.56
C PRO A 26 -6.45 -5.03 -7.71
N GLU A 27 -5.33 -4.63 -8.33
CA GLU A 27 -4.09 -4.25 -7.65
C GLU A 27 -4.27 -2.98 -6.82
N HIS A 28 -4.89 -1.94 -7.40
CA HIS A 28 -5.20 -0.71 -6.67
C HIS A 28 -6.20 -0.97 -5.54
N HIS A 29 -7.17 -1.88 -5.74
CA HIS A 29 -8.08 -2.29 -4.68
C HIS A 29 -7.34 -2.98 -3.53
N LEU A 30 -6.41 -3.88 -3.86
CA LEU A 30 -5.56 -4.53 -2.87
C LEU A 30 -4.68 -3.51 -2.12
N MET A 31 -4.03 -2.59 -2.83
CA MET A 31 -3.22 -1.53 -2.23
C MET A 31 -4.03 -0.66 -1.27
N ARG A 32 -5.27 -0.29 -1.62
CA ARG A 32 -6.20 0.41 -0.73
C ARG A 32 -6.56 -0.43 0.49
N GLY A 33 -6.79 -1.73 0.30
CA GLY A 33 -7.08 -2.66 1.39
C GLY A 33 -5.91 -2.79 2.38
N VAL A 34 -4.68 -2.93 1.86
CA VAL A 34 -3.44 -2.96 2.65
C VAL A 34 -3.29 -1.66 3.45
N LEU A 35 -3.44 -0.51 2.79
CA LEU A 35 -3.33 0.79 3.46
C LEU A 35 -4.40 0.97 4.54
N ALA A 36 -5.67 0.68 4.23
CA ALA A 36 -6.76 0.80 5.19
C ALA A 36 -6.59 -0.14 6.39
N HIS A 37 -6.12 -1.37 6.16
CA HIS A 37 -5.82 -2.32 7.22
C HIS A 37 -4.70 -1.80 8.15
N ALA A 38 -3.60 -1.30 7.57
CA ALA A 38 -2.48 -0.75 8.34
C ALA A 38 -2.91 0.46 9.18
N ILE A 39 -3.67 1.41 8.60
CA ILE A 39 -4.19 2.56 9.34
C ILE A 39 -5.10 2.11 10.50
N ARG A 40 -6.01 1.17 10.26
CA ARG A 40 -6.91 0.64 11.30
C ARG A 40 -6.15 -0.06 12.42
N ALA A 41 -5.12 -0.83 12.09
CA ALA A 41 -4.27 -1.48 13.07
C ALA A 41 -3.45 -0.47 13.89
N ALA A 42 -2.92 0.58 13.25
CA ALA A 42 -2.18 1.65 13.92
C ALA A 42 -3.07 2.47 14.88
N GLN A 43 -4.34 2.67 14.54
CA GLN A 43 -5.33 3.38 15.36
C GLN A 43 -6.00 2.50 16.41
N ASN A 44 -5.76 1.19 16.42
CA ASN A 44 -6.40 0.29 17.36
C ASN A 44 -5.86 0.51 18.79
N GLU A 45 -6.75 0.83 19.74
CA GLU A 45 -6.42 1.05 21.16
C GLU A 45 -6.64 -0.19 22.03
N GLY A 46 -6.93 -1.34 21.41
CA GLY A 46 -7.10 -2.62 22.10
C GLY A 46 -5.87 -2.97 22.96
N ARG A 47 -6.12 -3.34 24.22
CA ARG A 47 -5.07 -3.68 25.21
C ARG A 47 -4.56 -5.12 25.11
N GLU A 48 -5.18 -5.93 24.25
CA GLU A 48 -4.77 -7.31 24.03
C GLU A 48 -3.38 -7.37 23.40
N LYS A 49 -2.55 -8.35 23.82
CA LYS A 49 -1.19 -8.52 23.27
C LYS A 49 -1.16 -8.60 21.74
N ARG A 50 -2.19 -9.21 21.13
CA ARG A 50 -2.32 -9.32 19.67
C ARG A 50 -2.58 -7.96 19.02
N ALA A 51 -3.47 -7.15 19.60
CA ALA A 51 -3.77 -5.82 19.10
C ALA A 51 -2.56 -4.89 19.20
N LEU A 52 -1.83 -4.94 20.33
CA LEU A 52 -0.59 -4.17 20.50
C LEU A 52 0.48 -4.55 19.49
N ARG A 53 0.69 -5.85 19.24
CA ARG A 53 1.65 -6.31 18.21
C ARG A 53 1.27 -5.81 16.82
N ALA A 54 0.01 -5.96 16.42
CA ALA A 54 -0.47 -5.49 15.13
C ALA A 54 -0.32 -3.96 14.98
N ARG A 55 -0.55 -3.20 16.06
CA ARG A 55 -0.32 -1.76 16.09
C ARG A 55 1.14 -1.41 15.89
N CYS A 56 2.05 -2.04 16.62
CA CYS A 56 3.49 -1.79 16.49
C CYS A 56 4.00 -2.13 15.08
N GLU A 57 3.55 -3.25 14.51
CA GLU A 57 3.90 -3.66 13.15
C GLU A 57 3.41 -2.65 12.11
N ALA A 58 2.15 -2.20 12.23
CA ALA A 58 1.60 -1.19 11.32
C ALA A 58 2.31 0.16 11.44
N ILE A 59 2.64 0.60 12.67
CA ILE A 59 3.40 1.83 12.90
C ILE A 59 4.81 1.72 12.29
N ALA A 60 5.48 0.58 12.47
CA ALA A 60 6.80 0.34 11.90
C ALA A 60 6.75 0.40 10.37
N TRP A 61 5.79 -0.27 9.75
CA TRP A 61 5.61 -0.25 8.28
C TRP A 61 5.30 1.16 7.75
N ILE A 62 4.46 1.94 8.44
CA ILE A 62 4.17 3.33 8.05
C ILE A 62 5.41 4.23 8.22
N ALA A 63 6.21 4.03 9.28
CA ALA A 63 7.40 4.83 9.55
C ALA A 63 8.56 4.52 8.58
N ASP A 64 8.59 3.30 8.03
CA ASP A 64 9.60 2.85 7.09
C ASP A 64 9.67 3.75 5.85
N GLN A 65 10.89 4.02 5.40
CA GLN A 65 11.22 4.83 4.22
C GLN A 65 11.65 3.95 3.04
N ASP A 66 11.76 2.63 3.24
CA ASP A 66 12.13 1.72 2.17
C ASP A 66 11.09 1.74 1.04
N ARG A 67 11.58 1.83 -0.20
CA ARG A 67 10.79 1.82 -1.44
C ARG A 67 11.05 0.58 -2.30
N SER A 68 11.84 -0.37 -1.80
CA SER A 68 12.24 -1.55 -2.57
C SER A 68 11.06 -2.46 -2.96
N GLY A 69 10.03 -2.53 -2.11
CA GLY A 69 8.86 -3.38 -2.31
C GLY A 69 7.68 -2.69 -3.00
N LEU A 70 6.95 -3.43 -3.84
CA LEU A 70 5.71 -2.96 -4.50
C LEU A 70 4.64 -2.48 -3.51
N PHE A 71 4.56 -3.15 -2.34
CA PHE A 71 3.66 -2.82 -1.24
C PHE A 71 4.36 -2.08 -0.10
N SER A 72 5.45 -1.38 -0.38
CA SER A 72 5.97 -0.40 0.58
C SER A 72 4.97 0.73 0.79
N PHE A 73 4.97 1.33 1.98
CA PHE A 73 4.07 2.43 2.29
C PHE A 73 4.22 3.60 1.29
N GLU A 74 5.46 3.93 0.94
CA GLU A 74 5.77 4.98 -0.03
C GLU A 74 5.20 4.67 -1.42
N ASN A 75 5.43 3.46 -1.95
CA ASN A 75 4.94 3.09 -3.29
C ASN A 75 3.41 2.96 -3.35
N ILE A 76 2.77 2.49 -2.28
CA ILE A 76 1.30 2.48 -2.19
C ILE A 76 0.75 3.90 -2.18
N CYS A 77 1.32 4.79 -1.35
CA CYS A 77 0.87 6.19 -1.29
C CYS A 77 1.05 6.88 -2.66
N GLU A 78 2.20 6.69 -3.30
CA GLU A 78 2.49 7.23 -4.63
C GLU A 78 1.49 6.71 -5.68
N THR A 79 1.25 5.40 -5.73
CA THR A 79 0.33 4.76 -6.68
C THR A 79 -1.12 5.20 -6.48
N LEU A 80 -1.52 5.46 -5.23
CA LEU A 80 -2.85 5.94 -4.87
C LEU A 80 -2.97 7.47 -4.90
N ALA A 81 -1.92 8.19 -5.30
CA ALA A 81 -1.85 9.66 -5.29
C ALA A 81 -2.14 10.29 -3.90
N ILE A 82 -1.69 9.62 -2.83
CA ILE A 82 -1.78 10.07 -1.43
C ILE A 82 -0.44 10.65 -1.00
N ASN A 83 -0.47 11.76 -0.27
CA ASN A 83 0.75 12.33 0.31
C ASN A 83 1.24 11.49 1.50
N ALA A 84 2.26 10.66 1.26
CA ALA A 84 2.86 9.77 2.25
C ALA A 84 3.33 10.52 3.52
N LYS A 85 3.98 11.68 3.35
CA LYS A 85 4.50 12.49 4.47
C LYS A 85 3.37 13.02 5.35
N TRP A 86 2.31 13.52 4.74
CA TRP A 86 1.13 14.01 5.46
C TRP A 86 0.41 12.88 6.20
N LEU A 87 0.19 11.75 5.53
CA LEU A 87 -0.51 10.60 6.13
C LEU A 87 0.29 10.03 7.31
N ARG A 88 1.61 9.90 7.16
CA ARG A 88 2.52 9.47 8.23
C ARG A 88 2.44 10.40 9.43
N ALA A 89 2.53 11.72 9.20
CA ALA A 89 2.42 12.70 10.27
C ALA A 89 1.07 12.56 11.02
N LYS A 90 -0.03 12.37 10.31
CA LYS A 90 -1.37 12.20 10.90
C LYS A 90 -1.49 10.93 11.75
N VAL A 91 -1.09 9.78 11.20
CA VAL A 91 -1.22 8.49 11.89
C VAL A 91 -0.30 8.43 13.12
N LEU A 92 0.94 8.94 13.01
CA LEU A 92 1.92 8.90 14.10
C LEU A 92 1.65 9.96 15.18
N ALA A 93 1.03 11.09 14.83
CA ALA A 93 0.58 12.08 15.81
C ALA A 93 -0.65 11.62 16.61
N GLY A 94 -1.23 10.44 16.30
CA GLY A 94 -2.42 9.93 16.97
C GLY A 94 -3.68 10.76 16.72
N THR A 95 -3.70 11.58 15.67
CA THR A 95 -4.86 12.42 15.34
C THR A 95 -5.86 11.61 14.51
N PRO A 96 -7.14 11.50 14.89
CA PRO A 96 -8.12 10.78 14.09
C PRO A 96 -8.26 11.40 12.69
N LEU A 97 -8.28 10.57 11.65
CA LEU A 97 -8.62 10.97 10.28
C LEU A 97 -10.14 11.18 10.23
N GLN A 98 -10.59 12.44 10.28
CA GLN A 98 -11.98 12.83 10.03
C GLN A 98 -12.22 13.03 8.53
#